data_AF-A0A2V6TFK0-F1
#
_entry.id   AF-A0A2V6TFK0-F1
#
_cell.length_a   1.000
_cell.length_b   1.000
_cell.length_c   1.000
_cell.angle_alpha   90.00
_cell.angle_beta   90.00
_cell.angle_gamma   90.00
#
_symmetry.space_group_name_H-M   'P 1'
#
loop_
_entity.id
_entity.type
_entity.pdbx_description
1 polymer ?
#
loop_
_entity_poly.entity_id
_entity_poly.type
_entity_poly.pdbx_seq_one_letter_code
_entity_poly.pdbx_strand_id
1 'polypeptide(L)'
;MVSAFVRDTGRPVLYLSPGTAERHRAAEDIRFFRDTLDSARIPVLEFPPAEPSSWHGRHRDHVAERALVCHALVTGGAIVVVTTPAALGAPILSPKTFRARTLTLTVGASLEREGFLRALETAGYERVETVVEVGQWSLRGGIVDIFSPTHDRPARAEFFGDEVESLRLFDPTTQRSVETLGELTVLPLAGADADHALPAWLPGETLVVLDDPALLEAPPEEAPSAVPLAQALDRFQRLELPLLQRGGGRVPR
;
A
#
# COMPACT_ATOMS: atom_id res chain seq x y z
N MET A 1 11.08 -19.65 2.43
CA MET A 1 11.67 -19.24 3.73
C MET A 1 10.92 -18.07 4.35
N VAL A 2 10.75 -16.95 3.64
CA VAL A 2 10.00 -15.77 4.13
C VAL A 2 8.62 -16.15 4.67
N SER A 3 7.80 -16.85 3.87
CA SER A 3 6.44 -17.24 4.28
C SER A 3 6.39 -18.19 5.49
N ALA A 4 7.45 -18.98 5.72
CA ALA A 4 7.58 -19.83 6.90
C ALA A 4 8.00 -19.01 8.12
N PHE A 5 8.96 -18.10 7.98
CA PHE A 5 9.40 -17.21 9.06
C PHE A 5 8.25 -16.35 9.60
N VAL A 6 7.45 -15.76 8.72
CA VAL A 6 6.34 -14.90 9.15
C VAL A 6 5.26 -15.71 9.86
N ARG A 7 4.97 -16.93 9.37
CA ARG A 7 4.04 -17.86 10.04
C ARG A 7 4.52 -18.23 11.44
N ASP A 8 5.81 -18.54 11.59
CA ASP A 8 6.37 -19.07 12.83
C ASP A 8 6.61 -17.96 13.87
N THR A 9 6.87 -16.72 13.44
CA THR A 9 7.23 -15.60 14.34
C THR A 9 6.15 -14.54 14.49
N GLY A 10 5.23 -14.41 13.54
CA GLY A 10 4.24 -13.33 13.48
C GLY A 10 4.84 -11.93 13.26
N ARG A 11 6.15 -11.83 12.99
CA ARG A 11 6.86 -10.55 12.83
C ARG A 11 6.67 -9.99 11.42
N PRO A 12 6.59 -8.66 11.25
CA PRO A 12 6.65 -8.05 9.93
C PRO A 12 7.96 -8.39 9.21
N VAL A 13 7.89 -8.53 7.89
CA VAL A 13 9.05 -8.71 7.02
C VAL A 13 9.09 -7.60 5.98
N LEU A 14 10.26 -6.99 5.82
CA LEU A 14 10.60 -6.14 4.69
C LEU A 14 11.48 -6.95 3.73
N TYR A 15 10.98 -7.28 2.55
CA TYR A 15 11.74 -7.90 1.48
C TYR A 15 12.25 -6.84 0.51
N LEU A 16 13.57 -6.72 0.37
CA LEU A 16 14.22 -5.76 -0.51
C LEU A 16 14.72 -6.46 -1.78
N SER A 17 14.09 -6.12 -2.90
CA SER A 17 14.49 -6.57 -4.24
C SER A 17 15.27 -5.48 -4.98
N PRO A 18 16.12 -5.84 -5.95
CA PRO A 18 17.00 -4.87 -6.64
C PRO A 18 16.24 -3.90 -7.55
N GLY A 19 15.12 -4.32 -8.15
CA GLY A 19 14.35 -3.53 -9.10
C GLY A 19 12.87 -3.86 -9.13
N THR A 20 12.10 -3.13 -9.94
CA THR A 20 10.64 -3.23 -10.02
C THR A 20 10.17 -4.60 -10.53
N ALA A 21 10.84 -5.16 -11.54
CA ALA A 21 10.48 -6.47 -12.08
C ALA A 21 10.76 -7.60 -11.06
N GLU A 22 11.88 -7.52 -10.36
CA GLU A 22 12.25 -8.46 -9.30
C GLU A 22 11.32 -8.33 -8.09
N ARG A 23 10.89 -7.12 -7.73
CA ARG A 23 9.89 -6.87 -6.68
C ARG A 23 8.62 -7.66 -6.94
N HIS A 24 8.08 -7.53 -8.14
CA HIS A 24 6.83 -8.18 -8.51
C HIS A 24 6.96 -9.71 -8.48
N ARG A 25 8.02 -10.24 -9.12
CA ARG A 25 8.31 -11.68 -9.11
C ARG A 25 8.47 -12.22 -7.69
N ALA A 26 9.22 -11.53 -6.83
CA ALA A 26 9.40 -11.94 -5.45
C ALA A 26 8.08 -11.94 -4.67
N ALA A 27 7.21 -10.96 -4.89
CA ALA A 27 5.90 -10.90 -4.26
C ALA A 27 5.00 -12.07 -4.71
N GLU A 28 4.98 -12.39 -6.01
CA GLU A 28 4.27 -13.56 -6.54
C GLU A 28 4.79 -14.87 -5.95
N ASP A 29 6.10 -15.07 -5.92
CA ASP A 29 6.73 -16.26 -5.35
C ASP A 29 6.38 -16.40 -3.85
N ILE A 30 6.47 -15.32 -3.08
CA ILE A 30 6.14 -15.32 -1.65
C ILE A 30 4.66 -15.65 -1.42
N ARG A 31 3.75 -15.10 -2.25
CA ARG A 31 2.30 -15.42 -2.20
C ARG A 31 2.06 -16.90 -2.50
N PHE A 32 2.66 -17.43 -3.56
CA PHE A 32 2.56 -18.84 -3.94
C PHE A 32 2.99 -19.77 -2.80
N PHE A 33 4.15 -19.51 -2.18
CA PHE A 33 4.62 -20.32 -1.05
C PHE A 33 3.80 -20.11 0.22
N ARG A 34 3.27 -18.90 0.47
CA ARG A 34 2.36 -18.64 1.60
C ARG A 34 1.12 -19.52 1.49
N ASP A 35 0.51 -19.57 0.32
CA ASP A 35 -0.72 -20.33 0.08
C ASP A 35 -0.47 -21.84 0.17
N THR A 36 0.72 -22.29 -0.26
CA THR A 36 1.15 -23.69 -0.13
C THR A 36 1.41 -24.12 1.32
N LEU A 37 1.82 -23.19 2.19
CA LEU A 37 2.24 -23.47 3.58
C LEU A 37 1.14 -23.27 4.64
N ASP A 38 -0.12 -23.10 4.21
CA ASP A 38 -1.27 -22.72 5.05
C ASP A 38 -1.02 -21.46 5.91
N SER A 39 -0.17 -20.57 5.41
CA SER A 39 0.10 -19.25 5.98
C SER A 39 -0.90 -18.20 5.46
N ALA A 40 -2.08 -18.63 4.98
CA ALA A 40 -2.98 -17.90 4.09
C ALA A 40 -3.48 -16.53 4.61
N ARG A 41 -3.28 -16.24 5.89
CA ARG A 41 -3.75 -15.00 6.55
C ARG A 41 -2.74 -13.85 6.54
N ILE A 42 -1.52 -14.05 6.05
CA ILE A 42 -0.50 -13.00 6.03
C ILE A 42 -0.58 -12.19 4.73
N PRO A 43 -0.86 -10.89 4.78
CA PRO A 43 -0.80 -10.03 3.60
C PRO A 43 0.63 -9.95 3.06
N VAL A 44 0.75 -10.11 1.74
CA VAL A 44 2.00 -9.91 0.99
C VAL A 44 1.75 -8.75 0.04
N LEU A 45 2.17 -7.57 0.46
CA LEU A 45 1.92 -6.31 -0.22
C LEU A 45 3.19 -5.79 -0.87
N GLU A 46 3.02 -5.17 -2.02
CA GLU A 46 4.11 -4.53 -2.73
C GLU A 46 4.14 -3.03 -2.39
N PHE A 47 5.32 -2.46 -2.23
CA PHE A 47 5.53 -1.03 -1.99
C PHE A 47 6.33 -0.43 -3.16
N PRO A 48 5.66 0.12 -4.19
CA PRO A 48 6.32 0.68 -5.37
C PRO A 48 6.99 2.03 -5.06
N PRO A 49 7.90 2.48 -5.95
CA PRO A 49 8.39 3.85 -5.92
C PRO A 49 7.24 4.85 -6.12
N ALA A 50 7.46 6.09 -5.68
CA ALA A 50 6.51 7.16 -5.97
C ALA A 50 6.31 7.29 -7.49
N GLU A 51 5.07 7.52 -7.91
CA GLU A 51 4.76 7.81 -9.31
C GLU A 51 5.54 9.04 -9.78
N PRO A 52 6.20 8.98 -10.95
CA PRO A 52 6.83 10.15 -11.53
C PRO A 52 5.80 11.25 -11.77
N SER A 53 6.14 12.51 -11.51
CA SER A 53 5.24 13.65 -11.73
C SER A 53 4.77 13.81 -13.18
N SER A 54 5.45 13.18 -14.14
CA SER A 54 5.06 13.14 -15.56
C SER A 54 3.87 12.22 -15.84
N TRP A 55 3.55 11.30 -14.93
CA TRP A 55 2.41 10.39 -15.02
C TRP A 55 1.18 11.15 -14.52
N HIS A 56 0.62 12.00 -15.39
CA HIS A 56 -0.52 12.86 -15.06
C HIS A 56 -1.78 12.02 -14.81
N GLY A 57 -2.02 11.59 -13.57
CA GLY A 57 -3.31 11.10 -13.07
C GLY A 57 -3.90 9.85 -13.74
N ARG A 58 -3.18 9.18 -14.65
CA ARG A 58 -3.74 8.10 -15.49
C ARG A 58 -3.67 6.72 -14.85
N HIS A 59 -2.84 6.53 -13.83
CA HIS A 59 -2.70 5.27 -13.09
C HIS A 59 -2.28 5.62 -11.67
N ARG A 60 -3.22 5.62 -10.71
CA ARG A 60 -2.95 5.87 -9.27
C ARG A 60 -2.60 4.58 -8.52
N ASP A 61 -2.14 3.57 -9.25
CA ASP A 61 -1.93 2.21 -8.76
C ASP A 61 -0.80 2.18 -7.72
N HIS A 62 0.29 2.93 -7.93
CA HIS A 62 1.37 2.93 -6.95
C HIS A 62 0.98 3.66 -5.68
N VAL A 63 0.25 4.77 -5.82
CA VAL A 63 -0.26 5.52 -4.67
C VAL A 63 -1.20 4.65 -3.83
N ALA A 64 -2.09 3.90 -4.50
CA ALA A 64 -2.98 2.93 -3.87
C ALA A 64 -2.21 1.80 -3.16
N GLU A 65 -1.26 1.14 -3.83
CA GLU A 65 -0.41 0.09 -3.26
C GLU A 65 0.33 0.57 -2.01
N ARG A 66 0.92 1.77 -2.07
CA ARG A 66 1.62 2.39 -0.94
C ARG A 66 0.67 2.68 0.23
N ALA A 67 -0.54 3.19 -0.05
CA ALA A 67 -1.54 3.44 0.99
C ALA A 67 -1.99 2.14 1.68
N LEU A 68 -2.12 1.03 0.95
CA LEU A 68 -2.45 -0.28 1.52
C LEU A 68 -1.36 -0.80 2.46
N VAL A 69 -0.08 -0.66 2.08
CA VAL A 69 1.04 -0.99 2.97
C VAL A 69 1.01 -0.14 4.23
N CYS A 70 0.85 1.18 4.10
CA CYS A 70 0.70 2.09 5.24
C CYS A 70 -0.45 1.67 6.15
N HIS A 71 -1.62 1.34 5.57
CA HIS A 71 -2.78 0.88 6.30
C HIS A 71 -2.53 -0.42 7.08
N ALA A 72 -1.91 -1.41 6.44
CA ALA A 72 -1.56 -2.67 7.10
C ALA A 72 -0.55 -2.46 8.23
N LEU A 73 0.42 -1.57 8.06
CA LEU A 73 1.39 -1.23 9.12
C LEU A 73 0.74 -0.52 10.32
N VAL A 74 -0.23 0.38 10.08
CA VAL A 74 -0.91 1.08 11.19
C VAL A 74 -1.95 0.23 11.90
N THR A 75 -2.60 -0.71 11.20
CA THR A 75 -3.52 -1.68 11.80
C THR A 75 -2.76 -2.77 12.55
N GLY A 76 -1.54 -3.07 12.11
CA GLY A 76 -0.60 -3.97 12.77
C GLY A 76 -0.83 -5.43 12.41
N GLY A 77 -0.04 -6.31 13.03
CA GLY A 77 -0.01 -7.74 12.72
C GLY A 77 1.10 -8.11 11.75
N ALA A 78 1.14 -9.39 11.40
CA ALA A 78 2.15 -9.94 10.51
C ALA A 78 1.89 -9.49 9.07
N ILE A 79 2.89 -8.92 8.41
CA ILE A 79 2.84 -8.50 7.00
C ILE A 79 4.17 -8.77 6.32
N VAL A 80 4.15 -9.10 5.03
CA VAL A 80 5.32 -9.03 4.16
C VAL A 80 5.19 -7.83 3.24
N VAL A 81 6.13 -6.90 3.34
CA VAL A 81 6.24 -5.74 2.43
C VAL A 81 7.38 -6.00 1.46
N VAL A 82 7.09 -6.07 0.17
CA VAL A 82 8.08 -6.29 -0.90
C VAL A 82 8.35 -4.96 -1.60
N THR A 83 9.60 -4.50 -1.58
CA THR A 83 9.97 -3.13 -1.99
C THR A 83 11.34 -3.08 -2.68
N THR A 84 11.69 -1.91 -3.21
CA THR A 84 13.01 -1.62 -3.80
C THR A 84 13.73 -0.51 -3.01
N PRO A 85 15.06 -0.35 -3.17
CA PRO A 85 15.78 0.79 -2.60
C PRO A 85 15.19 2.14 -3.01
N ALA A 86 14.77 2.27 -4.28
CA ALA A 86 14.12 3.48 -4.80
C ALA A 86 12.83 3.84 -4.07
N ALA A 87 12.02 2.84 -3.72
CA ALA A 87 10.77 3.05 -3.03
C ALA A 87 10.95 3.40 -1.55
N LEU A 88 12.02 2.95 -0.90
CA LEU A 88 12.19 3.06 0.55
C LEU A 88 12.26 4.50 1.07
N GLY A 89 12.98 5.37 0.37
CA GLY A 89 13.11 6.78 0.74
C GLY A 89 12.07 7.70 0.09
N ALA A 90 11.18 7.15 -0.74
CA ALA A 90 10.12 7.96 -1.35
C ALA A 90 9.15 8.46 -0.26
N PRO A 91 8.88 9.78 -0.18
CA PRO A 91 8.10 10.35 0.91
C PRO A 91 6.70 9.75 1.06
N ILE A 92 6.29 9.57 2.31
CA ILE A 92 4.93 9.22 2.76
C ILE A 92 4.58 10.09 3.96
N LEU A 93 3.30 10.12 4.31
CA LEU A 93 2.83 10.78 5.54
C LEU A 93 3.53 10.20 6.78
N SER A 94 3.41 10.87 7.93
CA SER A 94 3.72 10.20 9.20
C SER A 94 2.64 9.17 9.55
N PRO A 95 2.94 8.11 10.33
CA PRO A 95 1.92 7.17 10.80
C PRO A 95 0.77 7.87 11.54
N LYS A 96 1.09 8.91 12.31
CA LYS A 96 0.11 9.72 13.05
C LYS A 96 -0.82 10.48 12.09
N THR A 97 -0.26 11.16 11.10
CA THR A 97 -1.02 11.92 10.11
C THR A 97 -1.88 10.98 9.26
N PHE A 98 -1.33 9.85 8.82
CA PHE A 98 -2.07 8.86 8.03
C PHE A 98 -3.27 8.31 8.79
N ARG A 99 -3.10 7.92 10.07
CA ARG A 99 -4.21 7.49 10.94
C ARG A 99 -5.27 8.60 11.08
N ALA A 100 -4.85 9.83 11.32
CA ALA A 100 -5.77 10.96 11.49
C ALA A 100 -6.54 11.33 10.21
N ARG A 101 -5.98 11.07 9.03
CA ARG A 101 -6.62 11.31 7.72
C ARG A 101 -7.32 10.08 7.13
N THR A 102 -7.24 8.93 7.80
CA THR A 102 -8.04 7.76 7.42
C THR A 102 -9.47 8.02 7.86
N LEU A 103 -10.40 7.98 6.91
CA LEU A 103 -11.81 8.24 7.15
C LEU A 103 -12.56 6.91 7.22
N THR A 104 -13.58 6.84 8.06
CA THR A 104 -14.48 5.68 8.14
C THR A 104 -15.91 6.17 8.04
N LEU A 105 -16.67 5.60 7.11
CA LEU A 105 -18.12 5.77 7.04
C LEU A 105 -18.76 4.48 7.55
N THR A 106 -19.68 4.59 8.49
CA THR A 106 -20.43 3.45 9.03
C THR A 106 -21.91 3.71 8.82
N VAL A 107 -22.66 2.72 8.34
CA VAL A 107 -24.11 2.86 8.15
C VAL A 107 -24.79 3.20 9.48
N GLY A 108 -25.69 4.18 9.46
CA GLY A 108 -26.40 4.72 10.63
C GLY A 108 -25.59 5.74 11.45
N ALA A 109 -24.34 6.03 11.09
CA ALA A 109 -23.57 7.08 11.73
C ALA A 109 -23.92 8.46 11.16
N SER A 110 -23.88 9.48 12.03
CA SER A 110 -23.97 10.88 11.62
C SER A 110 -22.57 11.44 11.31
N LEU A 111 -22.43 12.05 10.14
CA LEU A 111 -21.20 12.61 9.59
C LEU A 111 -21.54 13.88 8.79
N GLU A 112 -20.94 15.03 9.16
CA GLU A 112 -21.09 16.28 8.40
C GLU A 112 -20.60 16.06 6.96
N ARG A 113 -21.54 15.97 6.01
CA ARG A 113 -21.23 15.58 4.63
C ARG A 113 -20.22 16.54 4.00
N GLU A 114 -20.40 17.85 4.15
CA GLU A 114 -19.49 18.85 3.59
C GLU A 114 -18.07 18.77 4.19
N GLY A 115 -17.95 18.46 5.49
CA GLY A 115 -16.67 18.18 6.14
C GLY A 115 -15.97 16.95 5.57
N PHE A 116 -16.74 15.88 5.34
CA PHE A 116 -16.24 14.66 4.71
C PHE A 116 -15.74 14.91 3.28
N LEU A 117 -16.45 15.71 2.47
CA LEU A 117 -16.01 16.05 1.11
C LEU A 117 -14.68 16.82 1.11
N ARG A 118 -14.51 17.80 2.00
CA ARG A 118 -13.22 18.51 2.16
C ARG A 118 -12.10 17.57 2.61
N ALA A 119 -12.41 16.58 3.44
CA ALA A 119 -11.45 15.58 3.88
C ALA A 119 -11.00 14.66 2.74
N LEU A 120 -11.89 14.30 1.81
CA LEU A 120 -11.53 13.55 0.59
C LEU A 120 -10.51 14.31 -0.28
N GLU A 121 -10.73 15.60 -0.50
CA GLU A 121 -9.79 16.44 -1.25
C GLU A 121 -8.42 16.52 -0.55
N THR A 122 -8.43 16.71 0.77
CA THR A 122 -7.21 16.74 1.60
C THR A 122 -6.48 15.39 1.61
N ALA A 123 -7.23 14.29 1.48
CA ALA A 123 -6.70 12.93 1.36
C ALA A 123 -6.15 12.63 -0.04
N GLY A 124 -6.22 13.57 -0.99
CA GLY A 124 -5.69 13.42 -2.35
C GLY A 124 -6.66 12.80 -3.34
N TYR A 125 -7.97 12.73 -3.01
CA TYR A 125 -8.98 12.22 -3.94
C TYR A 125 -9.41 13.30 -4.92
N GLU A 126 -9.65 12.89 -6.16
CA GLU A 126 -10.07 13.76 -7.25
C GLU A 126 -11.57 13.74 -7.45
N ARG A 127 -12.17 14.93 -7.52
CA ARG A 127 -13.59 15.07 -7.82
C ARG A 127 -13.82 14.90 -9.31
N VAL A 128 -14.63 13.91 -9.68
CA VAL A 128 -15.01 13.60 -11.07
C VAL A 128 -16.52 13.55 -11.22
N GLU A 129 -17.00 13.53 -12.46
CA GLU A 129 -18.43 13.34 -12.72
C GLU A 129 -18.86 11.90 -12.45
N THR A 130 -18.08 10.92 -12.89
CA THR A 130 -18.35 9.48 -12.76
C THR A 130 -17.10 8.78 -12.27
N VAL A 131 -17.23 8.03 -11.17
CA VAL A 131 -16.14 7.30 -10.53
C VAL A 131 -15.86 6.01 -11.29
N VAL A 132 -14.61 5.87 -11.75
CA VAL A 132 -14.13 4.70 -12.52
C VAL A 132 -12.78 4.18 -12.03
N GLU A 133 -11.95 5.01 -11.40
CA GLU A 133 -10.60 4.67 -10.95
C GLU A 133 -10.39 4.96 -9.46
N VAL A 134 -9.44 4.26 -8.85
CA VAL A 134 -9.06 4.46 -7.44
C VAL A 134 -8.60 5.90 -7.21
N GLY A 135 -9.02 6.49 -6.09
CA GLY A 135 -8.71 7.87 -5.74
C GLY A 135 -9.64 8.89 -6.36
N GLN A 136 -10.72 8.45 -7.02
CA GLN A 136 -11.79 9.34 -7.50
C GLN A 136 -12.97 9.36 -6.53
N TRP A 137 -13.70 10.48 -6.55
CA TRP A 137 -14.99 10.60 -5.90
C TRP A 137 -15.95 11.49 -6.70
N SER A 138 -17.25 11.33 -6.48
CA SER A 138 -18.28 12.19 -7.07
C SER A 138 -19.40 12.50 -6.07
N LEU A 139 -20.16 13.55 -6.34
CA LEU A 139 -21.34 13.93 -5.53
C LEU A 139 -22.52 14.22 -6.45
N ARG A 140 -23.65 13.56 -6.18
CA ARG A 140 -24.92 13.77 -6.88
C ARG A 140 -26.07 13.78 -5.87
N GLY A 141 -26.53 14.98 -5.50
CA GLY A 141 -27.55 15.13 -4.47
C GLY A 141 -27.06 14.60 -3.11
N GLY A 142 -27.79 13.65 -2.52
CA GLY A 142 -27.40 12.96 -1.29
C GLY A 142 -26.44 11.78 -1.49
N ILE A 143 -25.94 11.55 -2.70
CA ILE A 143 -25.11 10.38 -3.01
C ILE A 143 -23.65 10.81 -3.19
N VAL A 144 -22.73 10.11 -2.51
CA VAL A 144 -21.30 10.25 -2.69
C VAL A 144 -20.72 8.91 -3.17
N ASP A 145 -20.15 8.88 -4.36
CA ASP A 145 -19.40 7.71 -4.84
C ASP A 145 -17.91 7.92 -4.55
N ILE A 146 -17.22 6.92 -3.99
CA ILE A 146 -15.80 6.99 -3.63
C ILE A 146 -15.12 5.68 -4.04
N PHE A 147 -13.97 5.76 -4.70
CA PHE A 147 -13.14 4.58 -4.97
C PHE A 147 -11.90 4.58 -4.08
N SER A 148 -11.99 3.90 -2.93
CA SER A 148 -10.84 3.69 -2.04
C SER A 148 -10.10 2.40 -2.39
N PRO A 149 -8.76 2.34 -2.24
CA PRO A 149 -8.00 1.10 -2.50
C PRO A 149 -8.31 -0.05 -1.52
N THR A 150 -9.09 0.20 -0.46
CA THR A 150 -9.49 -0.83 0.51
C THR A 150 -10.43 -1.89 -0.07
N HIS A 151 -11.02 -1.61 -1.24
CA HIS A 151 -11.94 -2.50 -1.94
C HIS A 151 -11.56 -2.60 -3.42
N ASP A 152 -11.94 -3.68 -4.07
CA ASP A 152 -11.75 -3.92 -5.51
C ASP A 152 -12.74 -3.12 -6.39
N ARG A 153 -13.73 -2.49 -5.76
CA ARG A 153 -14.82 -1.74 -6.40
C ARG A 153 -15.08 -0.42 -5.67
N PRO A 154 -15.57 0.61 -6.38
CA PRO A 154 -16.02 1.84 -5.74
C PRO A 154 -17.26 1.59 -4.87
N ALA A 155 -17.40 2.41 -3.83
CA ALA A 155 -18.53 2.40 -2.94
C ALA A 155 -19.42 3.63 -3.18
N ARG A 156 -20.72 3.41 -3.17
CA ARG A 156 -21.76 4.43 -3.17
C ARG A 156 -22.28 4.60 -1.75
N ALA A 157 -22.15 5.80 -1.22
CA ALA A 157 -22.70 6.22 0.05
C ALA A 157 -23.93 7.08 -0.17
N GLU A 158 -25.08 6.64 0.32
CA GLU A 158 -26.34 7.39 0.29
C GLU A 158 -26.52 8.07 1.65
N PHE A 159 -26.75 9.39 1.62
CA PHE A 159 -26.95 10.23 2.80
C PHE A 159 -28.39 10.72 2.89
N PHE A 160 -28.93 10.69 4.11
CA PHE A 160 -30.15 11.42 4.48
C PHE A 160 -29.79 12.54 5.45
N GLY A 161 -29.63 13.76 4.93
CA GLY A 161 -29.03 14.86 5.69
C GLY A 161 -27.55 14.57 5.95
N ASP A 162 -27.20 14.41 7.24
CA ASP A 162 -25.85 14.05 7.70
C ASP A 162 -25.76 12.59 8.14
N GLU A 163 -26.79 11.76 7.93
CA GLU A 163 -26.75 10.33 8.28
C GLU A 163 -26.36 9.47 7.06
N VAL A 164 -25.45 8.52 7.24
CA VAL A 164 -25.11 7.51 6.23
C VAL A 164 -26.21 6.44 6.21
N GLU A 165 -27.15 6.55 5.28
CA GLU A 165 -28.30 5.64 5.17
C GLU A 165 -27.90 4.28 4.60
N SER A 166 -27.06 4.26 3.56
CA SER A 166 -26.58 3.00 2.98
C SER A 166 -25.20 3.12 2.35
N LEU A 167 -24.46 2.01 2.36
CA LEU A 167 -23.18 1.85 1.66
C LEU A 167 -23.27 0.64 0.72
N ARG A 168 -22.89 0.80 -0.55
CA ARG A 168 -22.92 -0.29 -1.53
C ARG A 168 -21.73 -0.25 -2.46
N LEU A 169 -21.04 -1.37 -2.66
CA LEU A 169 -20.12 -1.52 -3.77
C LEU A 169 -20.89 -1.51 -5.09
N PHE A 170 -20.31 -0.93 -6.14
CA PHE A 170 -20.88 -0.93 -7.48
C PHE A 170 -19.84 -1.23 -8.54
N ASP A 171 -20.31 -1.68 -9.70
CA ASP A 171 -19.45 -1.94 -10.85
C ASP A 171 -19.11 -0.62 -11.58
N PRO A 172 -17.82 -0.24 -11.71
CA PRO A 172 -17.43 1.06 -12.24
C PRO A 172 -17.78 1.23 -13.73
N THR A 173 -17.97 0.15 -14.48
CA THR A 173 -18.35 0.22 -15.90
C THR A 173 -19.87 0.37 -16.08
N THR A 174 -20.64 -0.45 -15.37
CA THR A 174 -22.11 -0.48 -15.53
C THR A 174 -22.85 0.45 -14.58
N GLN A 175 -22.17 0.97 -13.54
CA GLN A 175 -22.71 1.84 -12.50
C GLN A 175 -23.86 1.19 -11.69
N ARG A 176 -23.87 -0.15 -11.62
CA ARG A 176 -24.87 -0.95 -10.90
C ARG A 176 -24.28 -1.46 -9.58
N SER A 177 -25.08 -1.37 -8.51
CA SER A 177 -24.71 -1.94 -7.21
C SER A 177 -24.51 -3.45 -7.29
N VAL A 178 -23.55 -3.94 -6.52
CA VAL A 178 -23.14 -5.36 -6.46
C VAL A 178 -23.35 -5.91 -5.05
N GLU A 179 -22.86 -5.22 -4.03
CA GLU A 179 -22.82 -5.71 -2.65
C GLU A 179 -23.09 -4.57 -1.66
N THR A 180 -23.73 -4.88 -0.53
CA THR A 180 -23.97 -3.93 0.58
C THR A 180 -22.82 -3.98 1.58
N LEU A 181 -22.37 -2.83 2.06
CA LEU A 181 -21.35 -2.70 3.11
C LEU A 181 -21.97 -2.16 4.40
N GLY A 182 -21.44 -2.58 5.54
CA GLY A 182 -21.71 -1.95 6.84
C GLY A 182 -20.79 -0.76 7.13
N GLU A 183 -19.58 -0.79 6.57
CA GLU A 183 -18.53 0.20 6.79
C GLU A 183 -17.67 0.36 5.55
N LEU A 184 -17.18 1.58 5.31
CA LEU A 184 -16.19 1.91 4.28
C LEU A 184 -15.02 2.65 4.92
N THR A 185 -13.82 2.10 4.81
CA THR A 185 -12.57 2.80 5.14
C THR A 185 -11.99 3.49 3.90
N VAL A 186 -11.70 4.78 4.02
CA VAL A 186 -11.10 5.61 2.97
C VAL A 186 -9.69 6.03 3.40
N LEU A 187 -8.67 5.48 2.71
CA LEU A 187 -7.25 5.76 3.01
C LEU A 187 -6.78 7.06 2.36
N PRO A 188 -5.91 7.85 3.02
CA PRO A 188 -5.25 8.97 2.37
C PRO A 188 -4.24 8.48 1.33
N LEU A 189 -4.31 9.08 0.14
CA LEU A 189 -3.50 8.75 -1.02
C LEU A 189 -2.34 9.73 -1.20
N ALA A 190 -2.52 11.00 -0.83
CA ALA A 190 -1.46 12.00 -0.91
C ALA A 190 -1.53 12.99 0.25
N GLY A 191 -0.46 13.78 0.41
CA GLY A 191 -0.45 14.94 1.29
C GLY A 191 0.81 15.77 1.09
N ALA A 192 0.63 17.10 1.07
CA ALA A 192 1.73 18.04 0.86
C ALA A 192 2.79 18.01 2.00
N ASP A 193 2.42 17.43 3.13
CA ASP A 193 3.24 17.22 4.33
C ASP A 193 3.86 15.82 4.41
N ALA A 194 3.94 15.08 3.29
CA ALA A 194 4.64 13.81 3.22
C ALA A 194 6.16 14.02 3.27
N ASP A 195 6.78 13.65 4.38
CA ASP A 195 8.21 13.82 4.66
C ASP A 195 8.86 12.60 5.35
N HIS A 196 8.09 11.52 5.58
CA HIS A 196 8.59 10.29 6.20
C HIS A 196 8.98 9.26 5.14
N ALA A 197 9.87 8.34 5.50
CA ALA A 197 10.26 7.19 4.70
C ALA A 197 9.69 5.88 5.29
N LEU A 198 9.54 4.84 4.47
CA LEU A 198 8.98 3.56 4.91
C LEU A 198 9.71 2.94 6.12
N PRO A 199 11.05 2.98 6.25
CA PRO A 199 11.73 2.45 7.43
C PRO A 199 11.23 3.04 8.76
N ALA A 200 10.82 4.31 8.77
CA ALA A 200 10.30 4.96 9.97
C ALA A 200 8.95 4.39 10.44
N TRP A 201 8.21 3.73 9.53
CA TRP A 201 6.93 3.09 9.79
C TRP A 201 7.04 1.64 10.29
N LEU A 202 8.16 0.98 10.02
CA LEU A 202 8.34 -0.44 10.35
C LEU A 202 8.57 -0.64 11.85
N PRO A 203 7.85 -1.59 12.50
CA PRO A 203 8.12 -1.99 13.88
C PRO A 203 9.56 -2.46 14.08
N GLY A 204 10.13 -2.25 15.28
CA GLY A 204 11.56 -2.54 15.54
C GLY A 204 11.94 -4.01 15.39
N GLU A 205 10.98 -4.90 15.59
CA GLU A 205 11.08 -6.34 15.39
C GLU A 205 10.99 -6.78 13.92
N THR A 206 10.84 -5.86 12.97
CA THR A 206 10.80 -6.20 11.54
C THR A 206 12.07 -6.95 11.12
N LEU A 207 11.90 -8.06 10.40
CA LEU A 207 13.02 -8.74 9.74
C LEU A 207 13.21 -8.14 8.34
N VAL A 208 14.42 -7.70 8.03
CA VAL A 208 14.79 -7.27 6.67
C VAL A 208 15.40 -8.44 5.93
N VAL A 209 14.82 -8.80 4.79
CA VAL A 209 15.33 -9.83 3.89
C VAL A 209 15.89 -9.14 2.65
N LEU A 210 17.16 -9.39 2.36
CA LEU A 210 17.87 -8.82 1.20
C LEU A 210 18.00 -9.89 0.12
N ASP A 211 17.50 -9.60 -1.08
CA ASP A 211 17.70 -10.46 -2.25
C ASP A 211 19.16 -10.42 -2.73
N ASP A 212 19.78 -9.23 -2.68
CA ASP A 212 21.19 -9.02 -2.95
C ASP A 212 21.79 -8.09 -1.87
N PRO A 213 22.79 -8.55 -1.09
CA PRO A 213 23.48 -7.72 -0.09
C PRO A 213 24.10 -6.44 -0.68
N ALA A 214 24.49 -6.45 -1.96
CA ALA A 214 25.08 -5.30 -2.64
C ALA A 214 24.13 -4.08 -2.69
N LEU A 215 22.82 -4.28 -2.53
CA LEU A 215 21.83 -3.21 -2.47
C LEU A 215 22.06 -2.23 -1.32
N LEU A 216 22.73 -2.65 -0.26
CA LEU A 216 23.07 -1.78 0.87
C LEU A 216 24.26 -0.87 0.58
N GLU A 217 25.17 -1.29 -0.32
CA GLU A 217 26.42 -0.59 -0.62
C GLU A 217 26.29 0.32 -1.85
N ALA A 218 25.60 -0.15 -2.88
CA ALA A 218 25.39 0.55 -4.14
C ALA A 218 23.91 0.47 -4.52
N PRO A 219 23.03 1.28 -3.90
CA PRO A 219 21.65 1.32 -4.31
C PRO A 219 21.56 1.78 -5.79
N PRO A 220 20.57 1.30 -6.56
CA PRO A 220 20.37 1.73 -7.95
C PRO A 220 20.34 3.27 -8.06
N GLU A 221 20.73 3.83 -9.22
CA GLU A 221 20.74 5.29 -9.44
C GLU A 221 19.40 5.97 -9.13
N GLU A 222 18.30 5.21 -9.24
CA GLU A 222 16.94 5.63 -8.93
C GLU A 222 16.64 5.75 -7.43
N ALA A 223 17.59 5.40 -6.56
CA ALA A 223 17.42 5.47 -5.12
C ALA A 223 17.56 6.90 -4.57
N PRO A 224 16.62 7.35 -3.72
CA PRO A 224 16.71 8.68 -3.12
C PRO A 224 17.99 8.82 -2.28
N SER A 225 18.75 9.89 -2.55
CA SER A 225 20.11 10.11 -2.04
C SER A 225 20.21 10.53 -0.58
N ALA A 226 19.10 10.64 0.15
CA ALA A 226 19.05 11.42 1.38
C ALA A 226 19.64 10.70 2.62
N VAL A 227 19.59 9.36 2.66
CA VAL A 227 20.17 8.54 3.73
C VAL A 227 20.69 7.25 3.10
N PRO A 228 21.95 6.83 3.36
CA PRO A 228 22.44 5.53 2.90
C PRO A 228 21.51 4.42 3.37
N LEU A 229 21.07 3.56 2.47
CA LEU A 229 20.12 2.47 2.74
C LEU A 229 20.56 1.61 3.94
N ALA A 230 21.87 1.38 4.07
CA ALA A 230 22.49 0.69 5.21
C ALA A 230 22.20 1.36 6.57
N GLN A 231 22.18 2.68 6.63
CA GLN A 231 21.86 3.44 7.85
C GLN A 231 20.36 3.42 8.14
N ALA A 232 19.52 3.54 7.12
CA ALA A 232 18.06 3.50 7.30
C ALA A 232 17.55 2.15 7.85
N LEU A 233 18.33 1.08 7.65
CA LEU A 233 17.99 -0.29 8.03
C LEU A 233 18.88 -0.85 9.16
N ASP A 234 19.68 -0.03 9.86
CA ASP A 234 20.67 -0.47 10.86
C ASP A 234 20.04 -1.13 12.10
N ARG A 235 18.88 -0.62 12.51
CA ARG A 235 18.16 -1.05 13.71
C ARG A 235 17.45 -2.39 13.56
N PHE A 236 17.32 -2.92 12.35
CA PHE A 236 16.57 -4.14 12.08
C PHE A 236 17.48 -5.36 11.98
N GLN A 237 16.95 -6.50 12.40
CA GLN A 237 17.58 -7.79 12.09
C GLN A 237 17.58 -7.99 10.57
N ARG A 238 18.71 -8.46 10.02
CA ARG A 238 18.88 -8.72 8.59
C ARG A 238 19.06 -10.21 8.33
N LEU A 239 18.49 -10.67 7.23
CA LEU A 239 18.71 -11.99 6.67
C LEU A 239 19.06 -11.84 5.20
N GLU A 240 20.24 -12.30 4.83
CA GLU A 240 20.68 -12.36 3.45
C GLU A 240 20.23 -13.69 2.86
N LEU A 241 19.54 -13.65 1.72
CA LEU A 241 19.30 -14.87 0.97
C LEU A 241 20.62 -15.25 0.31
N PRO A 242 21.18 -16.45 0.56
CA PRO A 242 22.32 -16.89 -0.21
C PRO A 242 21.88 -16.90 -1.66
N LEU A 243 22.56 -16.11 -2.50
CA LEU A 243 22.42 -16.16 -3.94
C LEU A 243 22.58 -17.63 -4.34
N LEU A 244 21.48 -18.32 -4.63
CA LEU A 244 21.54 -19.56 -5.40
C LEU A 244 22.14 -19.09 -6.71
N GLN A 245 23.45 -19.31 -6.88
CA GLN A 245 24.15 -18.93 -8.10
C GLN A 245 23.32 -19.46 -9.25
N ARG A 246 22.67 -18.56 -9.99
CA ARG A 246 21.97 -18.90 -11.22
C ARG A 246 23.05 -19.51 -12.10
N GLY A 247 23.04 -20.84 -12.21
CA GLY A 247 24.13 -21.63 -12.77
C GLY A 247 24.42 -21.24 -14.21
N GLY A 248 25.32 -20.28 -14.39
CA GLY A 248 26.05 -20.05 -15.63
C GLY A 248 27.16 -21.08 -15.77
N GLY A 249 26.81 -22.36 -15.77
CA GLY A 249 27.73 -23.44 -16.07
C GLY A 249 28.13 -23.35 -17.54
N ARG A 250 29.21 -22.61 -17.83
CA ARG A 250 29.90 -22.72 -19.10
C ARG A 250 30.53 -24.12 -19.13
N VAL A 251 29.96 -25.02 -19.93
CA VAL A 251 30.57 -26.32 -20.23
C VAL A 251 31.93 -26.05 -20.90
N PRO A 252 33.05 -26.51 -20.33
CA PRO A 252 34.33 -26.45 -21.03
C PRO A 252 34.26 -27.41 -22.22
N ARG A 253 34.60 -26.90 -23.41
CA ARG A 253 34.90 -27.74 -24.57
C ARG A 253 36.29 -28.35 -24.44
#